data_AF-A0A3D5E1R8-F1
#
_entry.id   AF-A0A3D5E1R8-F1
#
_cell.length_a   1.000
_cell.length_b   1.000
_cell.length_c   1.000
_cell.angle_alpha   90.00
_cell.angle_beta   90.00
_cell.angle_gamma   90.00
#
_symmetry.space_group_name_H-M   'P 1'
#
loop_
_entity.id
_entity.type
_entity.pdbx_description
1 polymer ?
#
loop_
_entity_poly.entity_id
_entity_poly.type
_entity_poly.pdbx_seq_one_letter_code
_entity_poly.pdbx_strand_id
1 'polypeptide(L)' 'MTSPHWLLTDLRLRAPRLELRWPTLADLDALASLAAEGVHDPAVMPSGDAWADAPPAERARGTLQYNWAQWGARQPSD' A
#
# COMPACT_ATOMS: atom_id res chain seq x y z
N MET A 1 -7.69 9.38 -9.45
CA MET A 1 -7.58 10.76 -8.98
C MET A 1 -6.28 11.33 -9.51
N THR A 2 -6.35 12.37 -10.32
CA THR A 2 -5.20 13.21 -10.70
C THR A 2 -5.36 14.54 -9.98
N SER A 3 -4.25 15.15 -9.54
CA SER A 3 -4.28 16.43 -8.82
C SER A 3 -3.13 17.33 -9.30
N PRO A 4 -3.42 18.55 -9.79
CA PRO A 4 -2.37 19.47 -10.23
C PRO A 4 -1.49 19.96 -9.07
N HIS A 5 -1.93 19.78 -7.83
CA HIS A 5 -1.18 20.14 -6.62
C HIS A 5 -0.44 18.95 -6.00
N TRP A 6 -0.67 17.73 -6.50
CA TRP A 6 -0.02 16.51 -6.02
C TRP A 6 0.48 15.67 -7.20
N LEU A 7 1.59 16.15 -7.78
CA LEU A 7 2.14 15.65 -9.06
C LEU A 7 2.52 14.16 -9.01
N LEU A 8 2.73 13.60 -7.81
CA LEU A 8 3.01 12.18 -7.61
C LEU A 8 1.88 11.28 -8.11
N THR A 9 0.63 11.79 -8.13
CA THR A 9 -0.51 11.03 -8.68
C THR A 9 -0.34 10.69 -10.18
N ASP A 10 0.49 11.44 -10.91
CA ASP A 10 0.73 11.25 -12.35
C ASP A 10 2.05 10.51 -12.65
N LEU A 11 2.89 10.26 -11.65
CA LEU A 11 4.15 9.53 -11.83
C LEU A 11 3.90 8.06 -12.21
N ARG A 12 4.58 7.59 -13.25
CA ARG A 12 4.53 6.20 -13.73
C ARG A 12 5.94 5.70 -14.04
N LEU A 13 6.33 4.58 -13.45
CA LEU A 13 7.56 3.86 -13.80
C LEU A 13 7.17 2.55 -14.48
N ARG A 14 7.66 2.33 -15.70
CA ARG A 14 7.32 1.16 -16.52
C ARG A 14 8.53 0.27 -16.74
N ALA A 15 8.32 -1.02 -16.55
CA ALA A 15 9.24 -2.10 -16.91
C ALA A 15 8.50 -3.09 -17.83
N PRO A 16 9.18 -4.05 -18.49
CA PRO A 16 8.55 -4.91 -19.50
C PRO A 16 7.32 -5.71 -19.02
N ARG A 17 7.23 -6.01 -17.72
CA ARG A 17 6.15 -6.83 -17.14
C ARG A 17 5.30 -6.09 -16.09
N LEU A 18 5.66 -4.87 -15.72
CA LEU A 18 5.02 -4.18 -14.60
C LEU A 18 5.04 -2.65 -14.76
N GLU A 19 4.03 -2.00 -14.20
CA GLU A 19 4.00 -0.55 -14.00
C GLU A 19 3.89 -0.26 -12.50
N LEU A 20 4.79 0.58 -11.98
CA LEU A 20 4.62 1.20 -10.66
C LEU A 20 4.00 2.57 -10.85
N ARG A 21 2.97 2.84 -10.06
CA ARG A 21 2.22 4.09 -10.09
C ARG A 21 1.67 4.41 -8.72
N TRP A 22 1.24 5.66 -8.53
CA TRP A 22 0.46 6.01 -7.35
C TRP A 22 -0.82 5.16 -7.29
N PRO A 23 -1.13 4.51 -6.15
CA PRO A 23 -2.33 3.71 -6.04
C PRO A 23 -3.58 4.60 -6.02
N THR A 24 -4.66 4.12 -6.61
CA THR A 24 -6.00 4.67 -6.40
C THR A 24 -6.60 4.07 -5.12
N LEU A 25 -7.71 4.63 -4.65
CA LEU A 25 -8.44 4.03 -3.53
C LEU A 25 -8.90 2.59 -3.85
N ALA A 26 -9.29 2.29 -5.09
CA ALA A 26 -9.67 0.94 -5.50
C ALA A 26 -8.47 -0.02 -5.50
N ASP A 27 -7.28 0.45 -5.88
CA ASP A 27 -6.06 -0.37 -5.78
C ASP A 27 -5.73 -0.68 -4.31
N LEU A 28 -5.90 0.29 -3.41
CA LEU A 28 -5.68 0.08 -1.98
C LEU A 28 -6.71 -0.88 -1.38
N ASP A 29 -7.97 -0.84 -1.83
CA ASP A 29 -9.01 -1.77 -1.39
C ASP A 29 -8.73 -3.21 -1.86
N ALA A 30 -8.31 -3.37 -3.13
CA ALA A 30 -7.84 -4.64 -3.65
C ALA A 30 -6.60 -5.15 -2.90
N LEU A 31 -5.64 -4.26 -2.60
CA LEU A 31 -4.45 -4.59 -1.82
C LEU A 31 -4.79 -5.01 -0.39
N ALA A 32 -5.74 -4.33 0.27
CA ALA A 32 -6.20 -4.68 1.61
C ALA A 32 -6.89 -6.06 1.63
N SER A 33 -7.67 -6.38 0.59
CA SER A 33 -8.29 -7.69 0.41
C SER A 33 -7.21 -8.79 0.28
N LEU A 34 -6.21 -8.57 -0.57
CA LEU A 34 -5.08 -9.50 -0.72
C LEU A 34 -4.29 -9.66 0.58
N ALA A 35 -4.03 -8.57 1.30
CA ALA A 35 -3.31 -8.63 2.57
C ALA A 35 -4.07 -9.51 3.59
N ALA A 36 -5.40 -9.42 3.63
CA ALA A 36 -6.24 -10.22 4.51
C ALA A 36 -6.10 -11.73 4.28
N GLU A 37 -5.81 -12.15 3.04
CA GLU A 37 -5.59 -13.56 2.68
C GLU A 37 -4.25 -14.09 3.19
N GLY A 38 -3.25 -13.23 3.41
CA GLY A 38 -1.90 -13.62 3.78
C GLY A 38 -0.85 -12.87 2.97
N VAL A 39 0.24 -12.45 3.63
CA VAL A 39 1.36 -11.75 2.97
C VAL A 39 2.55 -12.68 2.73
N HIS A 40 2.77 -13.62 3.64
CA HIS A 40 3.84 -14.61 3.59
C HIS A 40 3.40 -15.90 4.30
N ASP A 41 4.25 -16.92 4.25
CA ASP A 41 4.08 -18.13 5.07
C ASP A 41 4.04 -17.74 6.57
N PRO A 42 3.02 -18.16 7.33
CA PRO A 42 2.92 -17.86 8.76
C PRO A 42 4.08 -18.37 9.62
N ALA A 43 4.87 -19.33 9.12
CA ALA A 43 6.04 -19.86 9.82
C ALA A 43 7.28 -18.94 9.74
N VAL A 44 7.23 -17.88 8.92
CA VAL A 44 8.33 -16.92 8.78
C VAL A 44 7.92 -15.52 9.22
N MET A 45 8.88 -14.76 9.75
CA MET A 45 8.73 -13.36 10.11
C MET A 45 9.73 -12.51 9.32
N PRO A 46 9.39 -12.09 8.10
CA PRO A 46 10.33 -11.39 7.21
C PRO A 46 10.46 -9.89 7.55
N SER A 47 9.48 -9.29 8.22
CA SER A 47 9.49 -7.88 8.64
C SER A 47 9.77 -7.73 10.14
N GLY A 48 10.43 -6.64 10.53
CA GLY A 48 10.61 -6.28 11.94
C GLY A 48 9.31 -5.87 12.62
N ASP A 49 8.34 -5.36 11.85
CA ASP A 49 6.99 -5.03 12.30
C ASP A 49 6.04 -6.21 12.02
N ALA A 50 5.39 -6.74 13.05
CA ALA A 50 4.48 -7.90 12.97
C ALA A 50 3.07 -7.55 12.41
N TRP A 51 2.95 -6.52 11.58
CA TRP A 51 1.67 -6.09 11.03
C TRP A 51 1.01 -7.17 10.16
N ALA A 52 1.83 -7.97 9.47
CA ALA A 52 1.39 -9.05 8.60
C ALA A 52 0.82 -10.26 9.36
N ASP A 53 0.96 -10.31 10.69
CA ASP A 53 0.37 -11.36 11.53
C ASP A 53 -0.94 -10.93 12.21
N ALA A 54 -1.33 -9.67 12.05
CA ALA A 54 -2.61 -9.20 12.56
C ALA A 54 -3.78 -10.03 12.00
N PRO A 55 -4.90 -10.17 12.74
CA PRO A 55 -6.10 -10.85 12.25
C PRO A 55 -6.56 -10.29 10.89
N PRO A 56 -7.14 -11.10 9.99
CA PRO A 56 -7.43 -10.70 8.59
C PRO A 56 -8.14 -9.34 8.45
N ALA A 57 -9.21 -9.11 9.22
CA ALA A 57 -9.96 -7.86 9.17
C ALA A 57 -9.17 -6.64 9.69
N GLU A 58 -8.31 -6.86 10.69
CA GLU A 58 -7.43 -5.82 11.21
C GLU A 58 -6.31 -5.49 10.23
N ARG A 59 -5.72 -6.52 9.60
CA ARG A 59 -4.68 -6.37 8.59
C ARG A 59 -5.16 -5.63 7.35
N ALA A 60 -6.37 -5.95 6.86
CA ALA A 60 -7.00 -5.22 5.76
C ALA A 60 -7.15 -3.72 6.10
N ARG A 61 -7.74 -3.43 7.27
CA ARG A 61 -7.94 -2.05 7.74
C ARG A 61 -6.60 -1.33 7.95
N GLY A 62 -5.62 -2.00 8.56
CA GLY A 62 -4.28 -1.47 8.81
C GLY A 62 -3.54 -1.14 7.51
N THR A 63 -3.71 -1.95 6.47
CA THR A 63 -3.16 -1.70 5.13
C THR A 63 -3.67 -0.37 4.57
N LEU A 64 -4.98 -0.12 4.66
CA LEU A 64 -5.58 1.16 4.24
C LEU A 64 -5.07 2.33 5.08
N GLN A 65 -5.16 2.20 6.41
CA GLN A 65 -4.79 3.25 7.34
C GLN A 65 -3.33 3.67 7.21
N TYR A 66 -2.42 2.70 7.08
CA TYR A 66 -1.01 2.96 6.86
C TYR A 66 -0.80 3.74 5.56
N ASN A 67 -1.35 3.28 4.43
CA ASN A 67 -1.17 3.96 3.15
C ASN A 67 -1.76 5.38 3.15
N TRP A 68 -2.94 5.59 3.75
CA TRP A 68 -3.53 6.93 3.88
C TRP A 68 -2.69 7.85 4.76
N ALA A 69 -2.16 7.34 5.87
CA ALA A 69 -1.26 8.10 6.73
C ALA A 69 0.02 8.51 5.96
N GLN A 70 0.61 7.59 5.20
CA GLN A 70 1.77 7.88 4.36
C GLN A 70 1.44 8.92 3.27
N TRP A 71 0.25 8.87 2.67
CA TRP A 71 -0.18 9.87 1.70
C TRP A 71 -0.31 11.26 2.32
N GLY A 72 -0.92 11.35 3.51
CA GLY A 72 -1.14 12.62 4.20
C GLY A 72 0.12 13.22 4.82
N ALA A 73 1.09 12.39 5.20
CA ALA A 73 2.33 12.83 5.84
C ALA A 73 3.41 13.27 4.85
N ARG A 74 3.35 12.81 3.60
CA ARG A 74 4.42 12.98 2.62
C ARG A 74 4.79 14.46 2.42
N GLN A 75 6.08 14.73 2.44
CA GLN A 75 6.67 16.02 2.13
C GLN A 75 7.41 15.99 0.79
N PRO A 76 7.63 17.14 0.12
CA PRO A 76 8.40 17.19 -1.12
C PRO A 76 9.85 16.67 -1.01
N SER A 77 10.41 16.64 0.18
CA SER A 77 11.78 16.19 0.46
C SER A 77 11.92 14.69 0.72
N ASP A 78 10.82 13.94 0.74
CA ASP A 78 10.79 12.48 0.94
C ASP A 78 11.02 11.70 -0.36
#